data_AF-A0A839RR34-F1
#
_entry.id   AF-A0A839RR34-F1
#
_cell.length_a   1.000
_cell.length_b   1.000
_cell.length_c   1.000
_cell.angle_alpha   90.00
_cell.angle_beta   90.00
_cell.angle_gamma   90.00
#
_symmetry.space_group_name_H-M   'P 1'
#
loop_
_entity.id
_entity.type
_entity.pdbx_description
1 polymer ?
#
loop_
_entity_poly.entity_id
_entity_poly.type
_entity_poly.pdbx_seq_one_letter_code
_entity_poly.pdbx_strand_id
1 'polypeptide(L)'
;MTRDVEKRFYDPPTFRKAATYATVVIVLALGSMGVLLLWAAPESGGVAGNLLTFGPAAILLLGGIGAFVQTYRVWRRGGTWPLWQGAGWFLLVLFFAYAALSSMALTSR
;
A
#
# COMPACT_ATOMS: atom_id res chain seq x y z
N MET A 1 -8.07 -2.69 41.11
CA MET A 1 -8.09 -1.48 40.25
C MET A 1 -7.52 -1.84 38.89
N THR A 2 -8.32 -2.47 38.03
CA THR A 2 -8.01 -2.59 36.60
C THR A 2 -8.19 -1.21 36.00
N ARG A 3 -7.12 -0.58 35.53
CA ARG A 3 -7.24 0.58 34.63
C ARG A 3 -7.84 0.04 33.34
N ASP A 4 -9.17 0.03 33.24
CA ASP A 4 -9.81 -0.06 31.94
C ASP A 4 -9.43 1.20 31.19
N VAL A 5 -8.38 1.06 30.38
CA VAL A 5 -8.06 1.99 29.32
C VAL A 5 -9.25 1.89 28.39
N GLU A 6 -10.22 2.79 28.54
CA GLU A 6 -11.17 3.08 27.48
C GLU A 6 -10.35 3.46 26.26
N LYS A 7 -10.02 2.46 25.46
CA LYS A 7 -9.32 2.57 24.20
C LYS A 7 -10.30 3.24 23.25
N ARG A 8 -10.45 4.56 23.40
CA ARG A 8 -11.10 5.44 22.43
C ARG A 8 -10.24 5.47 21.18
N PHE A 9 -10.25 4.36 20.45
CA PHE A 9 -9.74 4.25 19.09
C PHE A 9 -10.68 4.89 18.07
N TYR A 10 -11.85 5.29 18.53
CA TYR A 10 -12.82 6.03 17.74
C TYR A 10 -12.36 7.47 17.59
N ASP A 11 -11.45 7.68 16.64
CA ASP A 11 -10.99 8.98 16.19
C ASP A 11 -11.34 9.17 14.70
N PRO A 12 -12.58 9.61 14.40
CA PRO A 12 -13.07 9.78 13.03
C PRO A 12 -12.18 10.60 12.09
N PRO A 13 -11.53 11.71 12.51
CA PRO A 13 -10.60 12.42 11.65
C PRO A 13 -9.32 11.63 11.34
N THR A 14 -8.77 10.87 12.29
CA THR A 14 -7.59 10.03 12.01
C THR A 14 -7.93 8.86 11.10
N PHE A 15 -9.11 8.26 11.28
CA PHE A 15 -9.62 7.23 10.36
C PHE A 15 -9.72 7.76 8.92
N ARG A 16 -10.33 8.94 8.72
CA ARG A 16 -10.44 9.56 7.40
C ARG A 16 -9.07 9.82 6.77
N LYS A 17 -8.09 10.31 7.53
CA LYS A 17 -6.72 10.52 7.03
C LYS A 17 -6.05 9.22 6.58
N ALA A 18 -6.14 8.17 7.41
CA ALA A 18 -5.57 6.87 7.06
C ALA A 18 -6.27 6.23 5.86
N ALA A 19 -7.60 6.34 5.79
CA ALA A 19 -8.39 5.86 4.66
C ALA A 19 -8.05 6.63 3.38
N THR A 20 -8.05 7.96 3.39
CA THR A 20 -7.67 8.77 2.23
C THR A 20 -6.25 8.45 1.77
N TYR A 21 -5.30 8.30 2.69
CA TYR A 21 -3.93 7.91 2.36
C TYR A 21 -3.89 6.55 1.64
N ALA A 22 -4.53 5.53 2.22
CA ALA A 22 -4.58 4.20 1.61
C ALA A 22 -5.26 4.23 0.24
N THR A 23 -6.40 4.93 0.11
CA THR A 23 -7.11 5.11 -1.16
C THR A 23 -6.23 5.77 -2.21
N VAL A 24 -5.50 6.83 -1.88
CA VAL A 24 -4.59 7.50 -2.83
C VAL A 24 -3.50 6.55 -3.30
N VAL A 25 -2.86 5.81 -2.38
CA VAL A 25 -1.83 4.82 -2.76
C VAL A 25 -2.40 3.75 -3.68
N ILE A 26 -3.59 3.23 -3.37
CA ILE A 26 -4.25 2.21 -4.19
C ILE A 26 -4.60 2.76 -5.57
N VAL A 27 -5.14 3.98 -5.66
CA VAL A 27 -5.45 4.63 -6.94
C VAL A 27 -4.18 4.85 -7.77
N LEU A 28 -3.06 5.23 -7.15
CA LEU A 28 -1.77 5.36 -7.84
C LEU A 28 -1.26 4.01 -8.35
N ALA A 29 -1.38 2.94 -7.56
CA ALA A 29 -0.98 1.59 -7.95
C ALA A 29 -1.87 1.02 -9.07
N LEU A 30 -3.19 1.24 -9.00
CA LEU A 30 -4.12 0.82 -10.04
C LEU A 30 -3.98 1.66 -11.31
N GLY A 31 -3.72 2.97 -11.17
CA GLY A 31 -3.47 3.87 -12.29
C GLY A 31 -2.21 3.48 -13.05
N SER A 32 -1.12 3.18 -12.33
CA SER A 32 0.10 2.68 -12.96
C SER A 32 -0.15 1.32 -13.63
N MET A 33 -0.87 0.39 -12.99
CA MET A 33 -1.28 -0.88 -13.59
C MET A 33 -2.13 -0.69 -14.86
N GLY A 34 -3.09 0.24 -14.85
CA GLY A 34 -3.93 0.54 -16.01
C GLY A 34 -3.11 1.06 -17.18
N VAL A 35 -2.10 1.90 -16.92
CA VAL A 35 -1.13 2.32 -17.93
C VAL A 35 -0.41 1.10 -18.52
N LEU A 36 -0.01 0.11 -17.72
CA LEU A 36 0.58 -1.14 -18.24
C LEU A 36 -0.34 -1.87 -19.19
N LEU A 37 -1.59 -2.07 -18.79
CA LEU A 37 -2.56 -2.84 -19.57
C LEU A 37 -2.89 -2.14 -20.89
N LEU A 38 -2.91 -0.80 -20.90
CA LEU A 38 -3.16 0.01 -22.09
C LEU A 38 -1.92 0.15 -22.99
N TRP A 39 -0.72 0.16 -22.41
CA TRP A 39 0.56 0.30 -23.12
C TRP A 39 1.27 -1.02 -23.40
N ALA A 40 0.66 -2.17 -23.11
CA ALA A 40 1.20 -3.49 -23.43
C ALA A 40 1.19 -3.75 -24.94
N ALA A 41 2.02 -3.01 -25.69
CA ALA A 41 2.55 -3.48 -26.95
C ALA A 41 3.48 -4.68 -26.65
N PRO A 42 3.35 -5.83 -27.33
CA PRO A 42 4.02 -7.09 -26.96
C PRO A 42 5.56 -7.11 -26.92
N GLU A 43 6.27 -6.02 -27.20
CA GLU A 43 7.64 -6.09 -27.73
C GLU A 43 8.74 -5.47 -26.86
N SER A 44 8.46 -4.87 -25.70
CA SER A 44 9.53 -4.21 -24.92
C SER A 44 10.17 -5.15 -23.88
N GLY A 45 10.94 -6.15 -24.32
CA GLY A 45 11.81 -7.01 -23.50
C GLY A 45 12.98 -6.30 -22.82
N GLY A 46 12.83 -5.03 -22.44
CA GLY A 46 13.85 -4.18 -21.85
C GLY A 46 13.47 -3.63 -20.48
N VAL A 47 14.35 -2.80 -19.90
CA VAL A 47 14.20 -2.14 -18.60
C VAL A 47 12.82 -1.47 -18.44
N ALA A 48 12.28 -0.89 -19.51
CA ALA A 48 10.94 -0.30 -19.53
C ALA A 48 9.83 -1.32 -19.22
N GLY A 49 9.86 -2.52 -19.81
CA GLY A 49 8.87 -3.57 -19.55
C GLY A 49 8.92 -4.09 -18.11
N ASN A 50 10.12 -4.19 -17.52
CA ASN A 50 10.29 -4.59 -16.11
C ASN A 50 9.84 -3.48 -15.14
N LEU A 51 10.18 -2.22 -15.41
CA LEU A 51 9.71 -1.08 -14.59
C LEU A 51 8.19 -0.96 -14.61
N LEU A 52 7.61 -1.18 -15.78
CA LEU A 52 6.17 -1.23 -15.97
C LEU A 52 5.59 -2.39 -15.12
N THR A 53 6.11 -3.60 -15.27
CA THR A 53 5.64 -4.79 -14.53
C THR A 53 5.72 -4.65 -13.00
N PHE A 54 6.84 -4.18 -12.47
CA PHE A 54 7.07 -4.06 -11.02
C PHE A 54 6.66 -2.69 -10.43
N GLY A 55 6.28 -1.72 -11.26
CA GLY A 55 5.92 -0.36 -10.83
C GLY A 55 4.80 -0.31 -9.80
N PRO A 56 3.66 -1.00 -10.01
CA PRO A 56 2.58 -1.06 -9.02
C PRO A 56 3.03 -1.69 -7.69
N ALA A 57 3.89 -2.72 -7.74
CA ALA A 57 4.45 -3.35 -6.55
C ALA A 57 5.29 -2.36 -5.73
N ALA A 58 6.16 -1.59 -6.38
CA ALA A 58 6.97 -0.56 -5.74
C ALA A 58 6.11 0.51 -5.06
N ILE A 59 5.02 0.96 -5.71
CA ILE A 59 4.09 1.96 -5.14
C ILE A 59 3.42 1.41 -3.87
N LEU A 60 2.93 0.17 -3.91
CA LEU A 60 2.29 -0.48 -2.75
C LEU A 60 3.27 -0.66 -1.59
N LEU A 61 4.51 -1.08 -1.89
CA LEU A 61 5.56 -1.25 -0.88
C LEU A 61 5.93 0.08 -0.21
N LEU A 62 6.21 1.12 -1.01
CA LEU A 62 6.52 2.45 -0.50
C LEU A 62 5.34 3.04 0.28
N GLY A 63 4.12 2.82 -0.19
CA GLY A 63 2.90 3.21 0.50
C GLY A 63 2.76 2.54 1.87
N GLY A 64 3.02 1.24 1.95
CA GLY A 64 3.04 0.47 3.20
C GLY A 64 4.10 0.96 4.19
N ILE A 65 5.33 1.20 3.71
CA ILE A 65 6.41 1.80 4.53
C ILE A 65 5.97 3.17 5.06
N GLY A 66 5.41 4.02 4.21
CA GLY A 66 4.90 5.34 4.62
C GLY A 66 3.81 5.24 5.70
N ALA A 67 2.93 4.25 5.61
CA ALA A 67 1.92 3.99 6.64
C ALA A 67 2.55 3.51 7.97
N PHE A 68 3.59 2.69 7.95
CA PHE A 68 4.33 2.31 9.15
C PHE A 68 5.12 3.48 9.77
N VAL A 69 5.71 4.34 8.95
CA VAL A 69 6.33 5.59 9.42
C VAL A 69 5.28 6.47 10.10
N GLN A 70 4.08 6.61 9.54
CA GLN A 70 2.99 7.34 10.20
C GLN A 70 2.52 6.66 11.48
N THR A 71 2.46 5.32 11.51
CA THR A 71 2.19 4.54 12.73
C THR A 71 3.16 4.94 13.84
N TYR A 72 4.46 4.95 13.54
CA TYR A 72 5.49 5.36 14.49
C TYR A 72 5.34 6.82 14.93
N ARG A 73 5.11 7.74 13.98
CA ARG A 73 4.93 9.17 14.27
C ARG A 73 3.71 9.44 15.16
N VAL A 74 2.59 8.76 14.90
CA VAL A 74 1.36 8.88 15.69
C VAL A 74 1.51 8.25 17.07
N TRP A 75 2.18 7.10 17.15
CA TRP A 75 2.53 6.46 18.41
C TRP A 75 3.38 7.39 19.29
N ARG A 76 4.43 8.02 18.73
CA ARG A 76 5.27 8.99 19.43
C ARG A 76 4.50 10.23 19.92
N ARG A 77 3.36 10.55 19.30
CA ARG A 77 2.48 11.68 19.67
C ARG A 77 1.31 11.28 20.57
N GLY A 78 1.23 10.01 20.99
CA GLY A 78 0.13 9.50 21.82
C GLY A 78 -1.21 9.37 21.10
N GLY A 79 -1.23 9.40 19.76
CA GLY A 79 -2.46 9.29 18.96
C GLY A 79 -2.87 7.86 18.66
N THR A 80 -3.96 7.70 17.88
CA THR A 80 -4.51 6.39 17.48
C THR A 80 -3.70 5.71 16.38
N TRP A 81 -2.56 5.14 16.76
CA TRP A 81 -1.62 4.43 15.89
C TRP A 81 -2.16 3.13 15.23
N PRO A 82 -3.09 2.33 15.82
CA PRO A 82 -3.51 1.06 15.20
C PRO A 82 -4.17 1.23 13.83
N LEU A 83 -4.81 2.38 13.59
CA LEU A 83 -5.43 2.71 12.30
C LEU A 83 -4.39 2.79 11.17
N TRP A 84 -3.25 3.45 11.44
CA TRP A 84 -2.14 3.54 10.49
C TRP A 84 -1.44 2.20 10.30
N GLN A 85 -1.38 1.38 11.36
CA GLN A 85 -0.81 0.06 11.28
C GLN A 85 -1.66 -0.87 10.40
N GLY A 86 -2.99 -0.83 10.56
CA GLY A 86 -3.92 -1.57 9.71
C GLY A 86 -3.81 -1.18 8.23
N ALA A 87 -3.71 0.12 7.94
CA ALA A 87 -3.46 0.60 6.59
C ALA A 87 -2.12 0.09 6.02
N GLY A 88 -1.05 0.10 6.82
CA GLY A 88 0.24 -0.46 6.42
C GLY A 88 0.19 -1.94 6.10
N TRP A 89 -0.46 -2.74 6.95
CA TRP A 89 -0.66 -4.17 6.71
C TRP A 89 -1.48 -4.45 5.45
N PHE A 90 -2.56 -3.69 5.24
CA PHE A 90 -3.39 -3.83 4.05
C PHE A 90 -2.60 -3.58 2.76
N LEU A 91 -1.82 -2.49 2.71
CA LEU A 91 -0.96 -2.16 1.58
C LEU A 91 0.15 -3.22 1.36
N LEU A 92 0.69 -3.77 2.45
CA LEU A 92 1.71 -4.83 2.39
C LEU A 92 1.14 -6.14 1.80
N VAL A 93 -0.07 -6.53 2.20
CA VAL A 93 -0.76 -7.70 1.62
C VAL A 93 -1.01 -7.50 0.14
N LEU A 94 -1.47 -6.31 -0.27
CA LEU A 94 -1.65 -5.98 -1.69
C LEU A 94 -0.32 -6.05 -2.46
N PHE A 95 0.77 -5.55 -1.88
CA PHE A 95 2.11 -5.67 -2.47
C PHE A 95 2.46 -7.14 -2.72
N PHE A 96 2.33 -8.01 -1.72
CA PHE A 96 2.67 -9.43 -1.88
C PHE A 96 1.77 -10.13 -2.90
N ALA A 97 0.46 -9.84 -2.88
CA ALA A 97 -0.48 -10.40 -3.84
C ALA A 97 -0.11 -10.01 -5.28
N TYR A 98 0.15 -8.72 -5.52
CA TYR A 98 0.55 -8.23 -6.84
C TYR A 98 1.90 -8.80 -7.27
N ALA A 99 2.91 -8.81 -6.39
CA ALA A 99 4.22 -9.35 -6.69
C ALA A 99 4.17 -10.85 -7.04
N ALA A 100 3.35 -11.64 -6.33
CA ALA A 100 3.15 -13.05 -6.63
C ALA A 100 2.48 -13.26 -8.00
N LEU A 101 1.42 -12.51 -8.31
CA LEU A 101 0.74 -12.56 -9.61
C LEU A 101 1.69 -12.19 -10.76
N SER A 102 2.47 -11.12 -10.57
CA SER A 102 3.46 -10.66 -11.53
C SER A 102 4.56 -11.69 -11.76
N SER A 103 5.04 -12.35 -10.70
CA SER A 103 6.05 -13.41 -10.79
C SER A 103 5.50 -14.62 -11.57
N MET A 104 4.28 -15.05 -11.26
CA MET A 104 3.64 -16.16 -11.97
C MET A 104 3.46 -15.86 -13.46
N ALA A 105 3.06 -14.63 -13.81
CA ALA A 105 2.91 -14.19 -15.20
C ALA A 105 4.23 -14.16 -15.98
N LEU A 106 5.36 -13.94 -15.29
CA LEU A 106 6.70 -14.00 -15.89
C LEU A 106 7.18 -15.44 -16.11
N THR A 107 6.87 -16.36 -15.19
CA THR A 107 7.26 -17.78 -15.31
C THR A 107 6.39 -18.56 -16.30
N SER A 108 5.17 -18.10 -16.59
CA SER A 108 4.25 -18.75 -17.54
C SER A 108 4.49 -18.37 -19.01
N ARG A 109 5.53 -17.59 -19.33
CA ARG A 109 5.95 -17.23 -20.69
C ARG A 109 7.13 -18.09 -21.12
#